data_AF-A0A8U0PYW8-F1
#
_entry.id   AF-A0A8U0PYW8-F1
#
_cell.length_a   1.000
_cell.length_b   1.000
_cell.length_c   1.000
_cell.angle_alpha   90.00
_cell.angle_beta   90.00
_cell.angle_gamma   90.00
#
_symmetry.space_group_name_H-M   'P 1'
#
loop_
_entity.id
_entity.type
_entity.pdbx_description
1 polymer ?
#
loop_
_entity_poly.entity_id
_entity_poly.type
_entity_poly.pdbx_seq_one_letter_code
_entity_poly.pdbx_strand_id
1 'polypeptide(L)'
;MKAEIIWIYKLFLCVVLAVNSECRKQSLQQYQKSEDTRLLCPDCPQPSMVKYSRSLEHCARKCSKNKKTFTCRAFYFDHQNRKCHLLPFDRFMDGAHREYRVNFDLYEKKDYVRECIIGSGVNYKGRRAVTKDKIPCQSWTESFPHEHTFQPARLGKKDLNGNFCRNPKNESSGPWCFTTDPEVRHQECGLPQCSQVECMRCNGEDYKGPMDHTDSGKECQRWDSSKPHRHPYQPKKYPDKGLNDNYCRNPDNRLRPWCYTLDPQTPWEYCNISVCDPGNDSDVDATSSCFREQGQSYHGTVSVTPSGVTCQRWDSQFPHNHTYSPQNYKCKDLRENYCRNPDGAEIPWCFTTDPNQRLAFCTNIPRCETENIDTEDCYEDNGGNYTGNLSKTRSGIPCGLWANHSNSGESSVGLERNLCRNPDQDKHGPWCHTTDPSIPWDYCKLKRCDKSPNISAHPRSISLVSKTSCFIHKTTRIVGGAQVHKAKDGSWVVSIQKGVGYSTDCL
;
A
#
# COMPACT_ATOMS: atom_id res chain seq x y z
N MET A 1 42.62 -50.77 20.03
CA MET A 1 41.32 -51.03 19.38
C MET A 1 40.10 -50.45 20.12
N LYS A 2 39.90 -50.66 21.44
CA LYS A 2 38.69 -50.16 22.12
C LYS A 2 38.60 -48.61 22.25
N ALA A 3 39.73 -47.92 22.38
CA ALA A 3 39.75 -46.44 22.50
C ALA A 3 39.44 -45.71 21.18
N GLU A 4 39.95 -46.23 20.06
CA GLU A 4 39.69 -45.73 18.69
C GLU A 4 38.19 -45.83 18.33
N ILE A 5 37.55 -46.95 18.67
CA ILE A 5 36.12 -47.19 18.43
C ILE A 5 35.26 -46.20 19.22
N ILE A 6 35.61 -45.91 20.48
CA ILE A 6 34.87 -44.94 21.32
C ILE A 6 35.00 -43.51 20.76
N TRP A 7 36.16 -43.17 20.19
CA TRP A 7 36.37 -41.87 19.55
C TRP A 7 35.52 -41.73 18.29
N ILE A 8 35.48 -42.77 17.44
CA ILE A 8 34.62 -42.82 16.25
C ILE A 8 33.15 -42.74 16.65
N TYR A 9 32.69 -43.46 17.67
CA TYR A 9 31.31 -43.35 18.15
C TYR A 9 30.98 -41.96 18.70
N LYS A 10 31.90 -41.30 19.41
CA LYS A 10 31.69 -39.91 19.87
C LYS A 10 31.65 -38.92 18.70
N LEU A 11 32.48 -39.13 17.67
CA LEU A 11 32.50 -38.30 16.47
C LEU A 11 31.24 -38.53 15.63
N PHE A 12 30.81 -39.78 15.48
CA PHE A 12 29.54 -40.13 14.84
C PHE A 12 28.34 -39.63 15.64
N LEU A 13 28.36 -39.65 16.97
CA LEU A 13 27.32 -39.07 17.81
C LEU A 13 27.31 -37.54 17.69
N CYS A 14 28.47 -36.88 17.63
CA CYS A 14 28.57 -35.44 17.40
C CYS A 14 28.14 -35.04 15.98
N VAL A 15 28.47 -35.84 14.96
CA VAL A 15 27.99 -35.63 13.58
C VAL A 15 26.51 -35.94 13.48
N VAL A 16 25.98 -36.98 14.11
CA VAL A 16 24.53 -37.24 14.19
C VAL A 16 23.81 -36.15 14.99
N LEU A 17 24.42 -35.55 16.01
CA LEU A 17 23.87 -34.38 16.72
C LEU A 17 23.99 -33.08 15.92
N ALA A 18 25.03 -32.93 15.07
CA ALA A 18 25.23 -31.79 14.19
C ALA A 18 24.42 -31.89 12.89
N VAL A 19 24.11 -33.11 12.43
CA VAL A 19 23.27 -33.41 11.26
C VAL A 19 21.80 -33.49 11.70
N ASN A 20 21.47 -33.97 12.91
CA ASN A 20 20.16 -33.74 13.58
C ASN A 20 20.01 -32.30 14.12
N SER A 21 20.97 -31.41 13.85
CA SER A 21 20.72 -29.96 13.85
C SER A 21 20.04 -29.51 12.55
N GLU A 22 19.49 -30.44 11.75
CA GLU A 22 18.36 -30.19 10.88
C GLU A 22 17.29 -29.39 11.65
N CYS A 23 17.21 -28.11 11.31
CA CYS A 23 16.11 -27.18 11.51
C CYS A 23 15.27 -27.46 12.77
N ARG A 24 15.69 -26.94 13.94
CA ARG A 24 14.75 -26.77 15.08
C ARG A 24 13.53 -26.04 14.55
N LYS A 25 12.45 -26.80 14.30
CA LYS A 25 11.20 -26.32 13.69
C LYS A 25 10.73 -25.08 14.45
N GLN A 26 10.84 -23.92 13.80
CA GLN A 26 10.44 -22.65 14.40
C GLN A 26 8.93 -22.68 14.57
N SER A 27 8.48 -22.62 15.82
CA SER A 27 7.09 -22.83 16.21
C SER A 27 6.36 -21.51 16.40
N LEU A 28 7.06 -20.39 16.57
CA LEU A 28 6.45 -19.07 16.82
C LEU A 28 5.61 -18.54 15.65
N GLN A 29 5.85 -19.03 14.45
CA GLN A 29 5.21 -18.63 13.19
C GLN A 29 3.73 -19.04 13.19
N GLN A 30 3.40 -20.07 13.96
CA GLN A 30 2.06 -20.58 14.18
C GLN A 30 1.22 -19.68 15.09
N TYR A 31 1.78 -18.59 15.61
CA TYR A 31 1.14 -17.73 16.60
C TYR A 31 1.00 -16.30 16.09
N GLN A 32 -0.15 -15.68 16.41
CA GLN A 32 -0.31 -14.24 16.32
C GLN A 32 0.12 -13.59 17.63
N LYS A 33 0.88 -12.50 17.56
CA LYS A 33 1.38 -11.77 18.72
C LYS A 33 0.47 -10.60 19.10
N SER A 34 0.27 -10.35 20.39
CA SER A 34 -0.21 -9.09 20.93
C SER A 34 0.76 -8.60 22.01
N GLU A 35 1.33 -7.41 21.79
CA GLU A 35 2.28 -6.78 22.71
C GLU A 35 1.59 -6.29 23.98
N ASP A 36 2.31 -6.29 25.09
CA ASP A 36 1.87 -5.80 26.41
C ASP A 36 0.46 -6.28 26.81
N THR A 37 0.19 -7.54 26.54
CA THR A 37 -1.11 -8.19 26.72
C THR A 37 -0.94 -9.54 27.40
N ARG A 38 -1.82 -9.83 28.37
CA ARG A 38 -2.08 -11.20 28.85
C ARG A 38 -3.54 -11.58 28.64
N LEU A 39 -3.80 -12.88 28.58
CA LEU A 39 -5.16 -13.43 28.46
C LEU A 39 -5.53 -14.13 29.76
N LEU A 40 -6.64 -13.71 30.36
CA LEU A 40 -7.19 -14.27 31.59
C LEU A 40 -8.53 -14.93 31.30
N CYS A 41 -8.84 -15.98 32.05
CA CYS A 41 -10.15 -16.62 32.03
C CYS A 41 -10.41 -17.25 33.42
N PRO A 42 -11.04 -16.51 34.34
CA PRO A 42 -11.34 -17.00 35.69
C PRO A 42 -12.26 -18.23 35.67
N ASP A 43 -13.22 -18.24 34.74
CA ASP A 43 -14.28 -19.26 34.64
C ASP A 43 -13.90 -20.45 33.73
N CYS A 44 -12.67 -20.49 33.23
CA CYS A 44 -12.25 -21.55 32.32
C CYS A 44 -12.05 -22.90 33.06
N PRO A 45 -12.47 -24.03 32.46
CA PRO A 45 -12.45 -25.34 33.12
C PRO A 45 -11.06 -25.85 33.51
N GLN A 46 -10.00 -25.29 32.93
CA GLN A 46 -8.61 -25.67 33.24
C GLN A 46 -7.75 -24.44 33.52
N PRO A 47 -6.96 -24.45 34.61
CA PRO A 47 -6.08 -23.34 34.95
C PRO A 47 -4.89 -23.23 33.99
N SER A 48 -4.31 -22.04 33.90
CA SER A 48 -3.06 -21.83 33.16
C SER A 48 -1.92 -22.67 33.75
N MET A 49 -1.10 -23.26 32.88
CA MET A 49 0.12 -23.96 33.32
C MET A 49 1.33 -23.04 33.23
N VAL A 50 1.91 -22.70 34.38
CA VAL A 50 3.14 -21.90 34.44
C VAL A 50 4.36 -22.82 34.37
N LYS A 51 5.28 -22.52 33.44
CA LYS A 51 6.56 -23.24 33.33
C LYS A 51 7.71 -22.27 33.12
N TYR A 52 8.85 -22.58 33.74
CA TYR A 52 10.10 -21.91 33.39
C TYR A 52 10.44 -22.17 31.92
N SER A 53 10.89 -21.13 31.21
CA SER A 53 11.33 -21.25 29.83
C SER A 53 12.62 -20.48 29.58
N ARG A 54 13.58 -21.16 28.95
CA ARG A 54 14.85 -20.57 28.52
C ARG A 54 14.70 -19.53 27.39
N SER A 55 13.61 -19.57 26.63
CA SER A 55 13.34 -18.63 25.53
C SER A 55 11.87 -18.61 25.13
N LEU A 56 11.48 -17.60 24.35
CA LEU A 56 10.16 -17.50 23.71
C LEU A 56 9.89 -18.67 22.75
N GLU A 57 10.87 -19.04 21.92
CA GLU A 57 10.75 -20.18 21.01
C GLU A 57 10.51 -21.51 21.77
N HIS A 58 11.12 -21.64 22.96
CA HIS A 58 10.87 -22.80 23.81
C HIS A 58 9.45 -22.82 24.39
N CYS A 59 8.83 -21.65 24.62
CA CYS A 59 7.42 -21.55 24.96
C CYS A 59 6.52 -22.04 23.83
N ALA A 60 6.72 -21.49 22.63
CA ALA A 60 5.95 -21.87 21.45
C ALA A 60 6.04 -23.38 21.22
N ARG A 61 7.25 -23.95 21.20
CA ARG A 61 7.44 -25.39 21.05
C ARG A 61 6.74 -26.23 22.14
N LYS A 62 6.72 -25.77 23.39
CA LYS A 62 6.01 -26.45 24.49
C LYS A 62 4.49 -26.41 24.32
N CYS A 63 3.97 -25.34 23.73
CA CYS A 63 2.55 -25.16 23.43
C CYS A 63 2.14 -25.90 22.14
N SER A 64 3.00 -25.94 21.11
CA SER A 64 2.74 -26.71 19.88
C SER A 64 2.75 -28.22 20.10
N LYS A 65 3.47 -28.71 21.11
CA LYS A 65 3.42 -30.13 21.50
C LYS A 65 2.06 -30.48 22.11
N ASN A 66 1.26 -31.24 21.37
CA ASN A 66 0.02 -31.83 21.88
C ASN A 66 0.33 -32.74 23.07
N LYS A 67 -0.24 -32.42 24.24
CA LYS A 67 -0.17 -33.27 25.42
C LYS A 67 -1.51 -33.99 25.55
N LYS A 68 -1.48 -35.26 25.99
CA LYS A 68 -2.70 -36.05 26.22
C LYS A 68 -3.66 -35.40 27.23
N THR A 69 -3.14 -34.57 28.13
CA THR A 69 -3.89 -33.95 29.23
C THR A 69 -4.37 -32.53 28.94
N PHE A 70 -3.85 -31.88 27.90
CA PHE A 70 -4.05 -30.44 27.68
C PHE A 70 -3.75 -30.04 26.24
N THR A 71 -4.72 -29.35 25.62
CA THR A 71 -4.55 -28.71 24.31
C THR A 71 -4.22 -27.25 24.51
N CYS A 72 -2.95 -26.88 24.27
CA CYS A 72 -2.53 -25.49 24.34
C CYS A 72 -3.09 -24.70 23.14
N ARG A 73 -3.83 -23.62 23.40
CA ARG A 73 -4.40 -22.74 22.37
C ARG A 73 -3.67 -21.39 22.31
N ALA A 74 -3.20 -20.90 23.45
CA ALA A 74 -2.42 -19.69 23.54
C ALA A 74 -1.35 -19.81 24.62
N PHE A 75 -0.42 -18.86 24.66
CA PHE A 75 0.44 -18.65 25.81
C PHE A 75 0.79 -17.17 25.92
N TYR A 76 1.08 -16.68 27.12
CA TYR A 76 1.78 -15.39 27.25
C TYR A 76 3.15 -15.59 27.88
N PHE A 77 4.09 -14.73 27.50
CA PHE A 77 5.46 -14.75 27.98
C PHE A 77 5.71 -13.53 28.87
N ASP A 78 6.09 -13.81 30.11
CA ASP A 78 6.57 -12.80 31.06
C ASP A 78 8.06 -12.59 30.81
N HIS A 79 8.40 -11.44 30.22
CA HIS A 79 9.77 -11.09 29.87
C HIS A 79 10.65 -10.83 31.10
N GLN A 80 10.08 -10.31 32.19
CA GLN A 80 10.83 -9.99 33.41
C GLN A 80 11.28 -11.27 34.12
N ASN A 81 10.37 -12.22 34.29
CA ASN A 81 10.64 -13.46 35.03
C ASN A 81 11.06 -14.64 34.13
N ARG A 82 11.07 -14.45 32.81
CA ARG A 82 11.30 -15.51 31.81
C ARG A 82 10.36 -16.72 32.01
N LYS A 83 9.10 -16.43 32.34
CA LYS A 83 8.06 -17.43 32.61
C LYS A 83 7.11 -17.56 31.45
N CYS A 84 6.69 -18.80 31.22
CA CYS A 84 5.76 -19.17 30.19
C CYS A 84 4.42 -19.57 30.82
N HIS A 85 3.34 -18.91 30.43
CA HIS A 85 2.01 -19.26 30.89
C HIS A 85 1.24 -19.90 29.74
N LEU A 86 1.12 -21.22 29.74
CA LEU A 86 0.45 -22.00 28.70
C LEU A 86 -1.06 -22.05 28.99
N LEU A 87 -1.88 -21.69 28.01
CA LEU A 87 -3.33 -21.51 28.16
C LEU A 87 -4.13 -22.56 27.36
N PRO A 88 -5.14 -23.21 27.96
CA PRO A 88 -6.04 -24.13 27.27
C PRO A 88 -7.11 -23.41 26.45
N PHE A 89 -7.25 -22.11 26.65
CA PHE A 89 -8.27 -21.26 26.05
C PHE A 89 -7.64 -20.22 25.12
N ASP A 90 -8.49 -19.70 24.24
CA ASP A 90 -8.24 -18.61 23.32
C ASP A 90 -9.19 -17.45 23.66
N ARG A 91 -9.02 -16.30 23.00
CA ARG A 91 -9.87 -15.10 23.23
C ARG A 91 -11.37 -15.29 23.00
N PHE A 92 -11.78 -16.37 22.33
CA PHE A 92 -13.19 -16.62 22.01
C PHE A 92 -13.86 -17.55 23.03
N MET A 93 -13.14 -18.03 24.05
CA MET A 93 -13.74 -18.80 25.13
C MET A 93 -14.58 -17.89 26.01
N ASP A 94 -15.75 -18.37 26.44
CA ASP A 94 -16.61 -17.62 27.36
C ASP A 94 -15.86 -17.33 28.67
N GLY A 95 -15.93 -16.09 29.14
CA GLY A 95 -15.18 -15.60 30.31
C GLY A 95 -13.71 -15.21 30.04
N ALA A 96 -13.18 -15.49 28.84
CA ALA A 96 -11.83 -15.05 28.47
C ALA A 96 -11.81 -13.56 28.09
N HIS A 97 -10.89 -12.81 28.68
CA HIS A 97 -10.70 -11.40 28.36
C HIS A 97 -9.21 -11.04 28.29
N ARG A 98 -8.88 -10.11 27.40
CA ARG A 98 -7.53 -9.55 27.25
C ARG A 98 -7.33 -8.46 28.28
N GLU A 99 -6.14 -8.44 28.86
CA GLU A 99 -5.77 -7.45 29.83
C GLU A 99 -4.41 -6.85 29.47
N TYR A 100 -4.35 -5.51 29.45
CA TYR A 100 -3.10 -4.79 29.23
C TYR A 100 -2.16 -5.01 30.41
N ARG A 101 -0.96 -5.50 30.12
CA ARG A 101 0.12 -5.70 31.09
C ARG A 101 1.48 -5.53 30.41
N VAL A 102 2.20 -4.52 30.84
CA VAL A 102 3.54 -4.20 30.35
C VAL A 102 4.50 -5.38 30.58
N ASN A 103 5.33 -5.71 29.59
CA ASN A 103 6.29 -6.83 29.59
C ASN A 103 5.66 -8.22 29.48
N PHE A 104 4.37 -8.31 29.14
CA PHE A 104 3.69 -9.56 28.85
C PHE A 104 3.34 -9.58 27.37
N ASP A 105 3.84 -10.56 26.62
CA ASP A 105 3.43 -10.73 25.22
C ASP A 105 2.53 -11.95 25.11
N LEU A 106 1.33 -11.76 24.54
CA LEU A 106 0.39 -12.84 24.24
C LEU A 106 0.66 -13.42 22.86
N TYR A 107 0.63 -14.74 22.77
CA TYR A 107 0.79 -15.52 21.54
C TYR A 107 -0.37 -16.51 21.42
N GLU A 108 -1.27 -16.27 20.48
CA GLU A 108 -2.43 -17.14 20.21
C GLU A 108 -2.19 -17.97 18.95
N LYS A 109 -2.50 -19.27 18.97
CA LYS A 109 -2.32 -20.12 17.80
C LYS A 109 -3.26 -19.69 16.68
N LYS A 110 -2.70 -19.35 15.53
CA LYS A 110 -3.41 -18.91 14.32
C LYS A 110 -4.53 -19.86 13.92
N ASP A 111 -4.29 -21.17 14.01
CA ASP A 111 -5.28 -22.19 13.64
C ASP A 111 -6.61 -22.09 14.39
N TYR A 112 -6.62 -21.61 15.64
CA TYR A 112 -7.85 -21.45 16.43
C TYR A 112 -8.52 -20.08 16.27
N VAL A 113 -7.75 -19.07 15.86
CA VAL A 113 -8.18 -17.66 15.88
C VAL A 113 -8.48 -17.08 14.50
N ARG A 114 -7.98 -17.72 13.42
CA ARG A 114 -8.19 -17.27 12.04
C ARG A 114 -9.54 -17.71 11.50
N GLU A 115 -10.10 -16.89 10.61
CA GLU A 115 -11.35 -17.16 9.89
C GLU A 115 -11.12 -17.51 8.41
N CYS A 116 -9.86 -17.76 8.03
CA CYS A 116 -9.44 -18.12 6.68
C CYS A 116 -8.58 -19.37 6.66
N ILE A 117 -8.44 -19.97 5.49
CA ILE A 117 -7.65 -21.18 5.27
C ILE A 117 -6.44 -20.92 4.37
N ILE A 118 -5.43 -21.78 4.51
CA ILE A 118 -4.29 -21.87 3.59
C ILE A 118 -4.37 -23.23 2.92
N GLY A 119 -4.36 -23.26 1.59
CA GLY A 119 -4.53 -24.50 0.82
C GLY A 119 -5.88 -25.15 1.14
N SER A 120 -5.87 -26.45 1.43
CA SER A 120 -7.06 -27.23 1.80
C SER A 120 -7.54 -27.02 3.24
N GLY A 121 -6.85 -26.23 4.06
CA GLY A 121 -7.31 -25.95 5.43
C GLY A 121 -7.25 -27.14 6.39
N VAL A 122 -6.37 -28.13 6.18
CA VAL A 122 -6.20 -29.30 7.09
C VAL A 122 -5.92 -28.90 8.53
N ASN A 123 -5.20 -27.79 8.73
CA ASN A 123 -4.84 -27.30 10.06
C ASN A 123 -5.88 -26.34 10.66
N TYR A 124 -6.96 -26.03 9.94
CA TYR A 124 -7.99 -25.12 10.42
C TYR A 124 -8.67 -25.67 11.68
N LYS A 125 -8.68 -24.86 12.74
CA LYS A 125 -9.30 -25.18 14.04
C LYS A 125 -10.20 -24.05 14.56
N GLY A 126 -10.63 -23.16 13.67
CA GLY A 126 -11.54 -22.06 14.01
C GLY A 126 -12.93 -22.56 14.37
N ARG A 127 -13.83 -21.61 14.65
CA ARG A 127 -15.17 -21.86 15.21
C ARG A 127 -16.31 -21.77 14.18
N ARG A 128 -16.01 -21.74 12.88
CA ARG A 128 -17.01 -21.79 11.81
C ARG A 128 -17.87 -23.05 11.99
N ALA A 129 -19.18 -22.88 12.17
CA ALA A 129 -20.15 -23.96 12.46
C ALA A 129 -21.34 -23.96 11.49
N VAL A 130 -21.18 -23.34 10.32
CA VAL A 130 -22.19 -23.28 9.27
C VAL A 130 -21.56 -23.51 7.91
N THR A 131 -22.32 -24.12 7.01
CA THR A 131 -21.89 -24.41 5.66
C THR A 131 -21.83 -23.16 4.78
N LYS A 132 -21.40 -23.30 3.52
CA LYS A 132 -21.46 -22.24 2.51
C LYS A 132 -22.88 -21.72 2.31
N ASP A 133 -23.86 -22.62 2.27
CA ASP A 133 -25.29 -22.31 2.12
C ASP A 133 -25.98 -21.98 3.45
N LYS A 134 -25.18 -21.65 4.48
CA LYS A 134 -25.63 -21.23 5.82
C LYS A 134 -26.41 -22.30 6.59
N ILE A 135 -26.28 -23.57 6.22
CA ILE A 135 -26.87 -24.68 6.96
C ILE A 135 -26.03 -24.92 8.23
N PRO A 136 -26.65 -25.03 9.43
CA PRO A 136 -25.93 -25.35 10.65
C PRO A 136 -25.25 -26.73 10.57
N CYS A 137 -24.07 -26.83 11.16
CA CYS A 137 -23.35 -28.09 11.24
C CYS A 137 -23.90 -28.98 12.35
N GLN A 138 -24.01 -30.27 12.08
CA GLN A 138 -24.19 -31.33 13.06
C GLN A 138 -22.90 -31.51 13.88
N SER A 139 -23.05 -31.82 15.17
CA SER A 139 -21.90 -32.11 16.04
C SER A 139 -21.18 -33.39 15.61
N TRP A 140 -19.84 -33.39 15.63
CA TRP A 140 -19.02 -34.56 15.31
C TRP A 140 -19.20 -35.73 16.30
N THR A 141 -19.84 -35.49 17.45
CA THR A 141 -20.18 -36.53 18.44
C THR A 141 -21.59 -37.09 18.26
N GLU A 142 -22.44 -36.40 17.51
CA GLU A 142 -23.82 -36.82 17.25
C GLU A 142 -23.88 -37.74 16.04
N SER A 143 -24.88 -38.62 16.02
CA SER A 143 -25.13 -39.54 14.90
C SER A 143 -26.46 -39.27 14.20
N PHE A 144 -27.08 -38.12 14.50
CA PHE A 144 -28.34 -37.67 13.93
C PHE A 144 -28.22 -36.19 13.50
N PRO A 145 -28.76 -35.79 12.35
CA PRO A 145 -29.48 -36.60 11.36
C PRO A 145 -28.60 -37.59 10.58
N HIS A 146 -27.28 -37.37 10.53
CA HIS A 146 -26.37 -38.18 9.73
C HIS A 146 -25.47 -39.07 10.58
N GLU A 147 -25.64 -40.38 10.47
CA GLU A 147 -24.71 -41.33 11.08
C GLU A 147 -23.36 -41.31 10.35
N HIS A 148 -22.25 -41.36 11.11
CA HIS A 148 -20.91 -41.30 10.52
C HIS A 148 -19.81 -41.91 11.40
N THR A 149 -18.68 -42.24 10.78
CA THR A 149 -17.51 -42.84 11.45
C THR A 149 -16.47 -41.82 11.93
N PHE A 150 -16.68 -40.52 11.69
CA PHE A 150 -15.76 -39.43 12.02
C PHE A 150 -15.83 -39.00 13.50
N GLN A 151 -15.77 -39.97 14.41
CA GLN A 151 -15.84 -39.68 15.84
C GLN A 151 -14.49 -39.19 16.40
N PRO A 152 -14.48 -38.21 17.31
CA PRO A 152 -13.25 -37.65 17.89
C PRO A 152 -12.38 -38.71 18.59
N ALA A 153 -13.01 -39.72 19.20
CA ALA A 153 -12.34 -40.84 19.86
C ALA A 153 -11.52 -41.71 18.90
N ARG A 154 -11.92 -41.81 17.62
CA ARG A 154 -11.27 -42.65 16.61
C ARG A 154 -10.18 -41.92 15.84
N LEU A 155 -10.42 -40.64 15.53
CA LEU A 155 -9.51 -39.81 14.72
C LEU A 155 -8.56 -38.94 15.56
N GLY A 156 -8.40 -39.26 16.85
CA GLY A 156 -7.70 -38.50 17.88
C GLY A 156 -6.43 -37.80 17.38
N LYS A 157 -6.59 -36.54 16.97
CA LYS A 157 -5.60 -35.52 16.51
C LYS A 157 -6.21 -34.49 15.54
N LYS A 158 -7.42 -34.71 15.00
CA LYS A 158 -8.07 -33.83 14.01
C LYS A 158 -8.94 -32.69 14.59
N ASP A 159 -8.93 -32.49 15.91
CA ASP A 159 -9.67 -31.41 16.60
C ASP A 159 -11.16 -31.35 16.20
N LEU A 160 -11.82 -32.51 16.10
CA LEU A 160 -13.24 -32.62 15.80
C LEU A 160 -14.07 -32.23 17.04
N ASN A 161 -14.04 -30.95 17.40
CA ASN A 161 -14.70 -30.43 18.59
C ASN A 161 -16.01 -29.72 18.23
N GLY A 162 -17.07 -29.98 19.01
CA GLY A 162 -18.42 -29.46 18.74
C GLY A 162 -18.90 -29.80 17.33
N ASN A 163 -19.45 -28.81 16.63
CA ASN A 163 -19.89 -28.90 15.24
C ASN A 163 -19.03 -28.04 14.29
N PHE A 164 -17.79 -27.72 14.66
CA PHE A 164 -16.96 -26.84 13.85
C PHE A 164 -16.47 -27.51 12.56
N CYS A 165 -16.39 -26.74 11.48
CA CYS A 165 -15.89 -27.19 10.18
C CYS A 165 -14.44 -27.67 10.27
N ARG A 166 -14.15 -28.85 9.71
CA ARG A 166 -12.80 -29.47 9.71
C ARG A 166 -12.53 -30.16 8.38
N ASN A 167 -11.26 -30.41 8.08
CA ASN A 167 -10.85 -31.18 6.91
C ASN A 167 -10.02 -32.42 7.32
N PRO A 168 -10.67 -33.46 7.88
CA PRO A 168 -9.95 -34.62 8.41
C PRO A 168 -9.21 -35.42 7.33
N LYS A 169 -9.75 -35.47 6.11
CA LYS A 169 -9.24 -36.26 4.98
C LYS A 169 -8.38 -35.49 3.97
N ASN A 170 -8.10 -34.21 4.21
CA ASN A 170 -7.32 -33.35 3.29
C ASN A 170 -7.96 -33.26 1.90
N GLU A 171 -9.27 -33.02 1.87
CA GLU A 171 -10.02 -32.78 0.63
C GLU A 171 -9.68 -31.39 0.07
N SER A 172 -9.61 -31.27 -1.25
CA SER A 172 -9.25 -30.01 -1.93
C SER A 172 -10.35 -28.94 -1.82
N SER A 173 -11.60 -29.33 -1.58
CA SER A 173 -12.74 -28.42 -1.34
C SER A 173 -12.60 -27.62 -0.04
N GLY A 174 -11.77 -28.07 0.89
CA GLY A 174 -11.52 -27.38 2.15
C GLY A 174 -12.31 -27.97 3.33
N PRO A 175 -12.42 -27.23 4.45
CA PRO A 175 -13.16 -27.69 5.62
C PRO A 175 -14.65 -27.81 5.37
N TRP A 176 -15.21 -28.92 5.84
CA TRP A 176 -16.63 -29.28 5.72
C TRP A 176 -17.18 -29.73 7.08
N CYS A 177 -18.49 -29.90 7.15
CA CYS A 177 -19.17 -30.53 8.28
C CYS A 177 -20.38 -31.36 7.80
N PHE A 178 -20.83 -32.30 8.63
CA PHE A 178 -22.17 -32.87 8.47
C PHE A 178 -23.20 -31.77 8.76
N THR A 179 -24.33 -31.77 8.07
CA THR A 179 -25.32 -30.69 8.24
C THR A 179 -26.47 -31.13 9.14
N THR A 180 -27.22 -30.17 9.70
CA THR A 180 -28.47 -30.47 10.41
C THR A 180 -29.66 -30.75 9.49
N ASP A 181 -29.50 -30.57 8.18
CA ASP A 181 -30.52 -30.86 7.17
C ASP A 181 -30.46 -32.36 6.79
N PRO A 182 -31.56 -33.14 6.96
CA PRO A 182 -31.62 -34.54 6.58
C PRO A 182 -31.38 -34.82 5.10
N GLU A 183 -31.65 -33.86 4.21
CA GLU A 183 -31.47 -34.02 2.75
C GLU A 183 -30.02 -33.76 2.32
N VAL A 184 -29.26 -32.99 3.11
CA VAL A 184 -27.88 -32.61 2.80
C VAL A 184 -26.93 -33.27 3.80
N ARG A 185 -26.36 -34.43 3.42
CA ARG A 185 -25.46 -35.17 4.33
C ARG A 185 -24.28 -34.36 4.86
N HIS A 186 -23.54 -33.70 3.98
CA HIS A 186 -22.39 -32.88 4.33
C HIS A 186 -22.17 -31.82 3.26
N GLN A 187 -21.52 -30.73 3.65
CA GLN A 187 -21.19 -29.64 2.72
C GLN A 187 -19.95 -28.89 3.18
N GLU A 188 -19.23 -28.29 2.23
CA GLU A 188 -18.14 -27.36 2.50
C GLU A 188 -18.63 -26.09 3.25
N CYS A 189 -17.74 -25.50 4.03
CA CYS A 189 -18.10 -24.34 4.86
C CYS A 189 -17.88 -22.97 4.22
N GLY A 190 -17.36 -22.93 2.99
CA GLY A 190 -17.13 -21.70 2.24
C GLY A 190 -16.14 -20.75 2.93
N LEU A 191 -15.10 -21.29 3.58
CA LEU A 191 -14.05 -20.47 4.20
C LEU A 191 -13.16 -19.84 3.11
N PRO A 192 -12.90 -18.52 3.14
CA PRO A 192 -12.05 -17.89 2.16
C PRO A 192 -10.59 -18.31 2.33
N GLN A 193 -9.83 -18.28 1.24
CA GLN A 193 -8.37 -18.36 1.33
C GLN A 193 -7.84 -17.10 2.02
N CYS A 194 -6.79 -17.22 2.84
CA CYS A 194 -6.20 -16.05 3.50
C CYS A 194 -5.66 -15.00 2.49
N SER A 195 -5.36 -15.42 1.25
CA SER A 195 -5.02 -14.55 0.12
C SER A 195 -6.20 -13.74 -0.43
N GLN A 196 -7.43 -14.04 -0.02
CA GLN A 196 -8.69 -13.44 -0.47
C GLN A 196 -9.44 -12.67 0.62
N VAL A 197 -9.02 -12.79 1.89
CA VAL A 197 -9.63 -12.06 3.02
C VAL A 197 -9.47 -10.55 2.84
N GLU A 198 -8.26 -10.16 2.44
CA GLU A 198 -7.93 -8.79 2.11
C GLU A 198 -7.24 -8.83 0.75
N CYS A 199 -7.66 -7.96 -0.15
CA CYS A 199 -7.10 -7.85 -1.48
C CYS A 199 -6.01 -6.78 -1.50
N MET A 200 -5.03 -6.92 -2.38
CA MET A 200 -3.99 -5.93 -2.57
C MET A 200 -4.43 -4.88 -3.60
N ARG A 201 -4.20 -3.61 -3.28
CA ARG A 201 -4.25 -2.50 -4.24
C ARG A 201 -2.85 -2.24 -4.77
N CYS A 202 -2.73 -1.86 -6.03
CA CYS A 202 -1.43 -1.54 -6.64
C CYS A 202 -0.42 -2.70 -6.47
N ASN A 203 0.73 -2.44 -5.83
CA ASN A 203 1.75 -3.43 -5.49
C ASN A 203 1.63 -3.95 -4.04
N GLY A 204 0.57 -3.60 -3.31
CA GLY A 204 0.33 -4.07 -1.94
C GLY A 204 1.25 -3.46 -0.88
N GLU A 205 1.74 -2.23 -1.06
CA GLU A 205 2.46 -1.48 -0.01
C GLU A 205 1.64 -1.35 1.28
N ASP A 206 0.34 -1.10 1.14
CA ASP A 206 -0.58 -0.94 2.26
C ASP A 206 -1.26 -2.25 2.67
N TYR A 207 -0.92 -3.38 2.04
CA TYR A 207 -1.56 -4.66 2.34
C TYR A 207 -1.30 -5.07 3.81
N LYS A 208 -2.38 -5.25 4.60
CA LYS A 208 -2.31 -5.67 6.01
C LYS A 208 -2.94 -7.04 6.25
N GLY A 209 -3.34 -7.75 5.20
CA GLY A 209 -4.03 -9.03 5.31
C GLY A 209 -3.22 -10.17 5.93
N PRO A 210 -3.89 -11.31 6.20
CA PRO A 210 -3.37 -12.40 7.01
C PRO A 210 -2.57 -13.46 6.24
N MET A 211 -2.23 -13.24 4.96
CA MET A 211 -1.47 -14.20 4.17
C MET A 211 -0.05 -14.38 4.77
N ASP A 212 0.31 -15.60 5.13
CA ASP A 212 1.60 -15.95 5.77
C ASP A 212 2.33 -17.10 5.08
N HIS A 213 1.98 -17.35 3.81
CA HIS A 213 2.62 -18.32 2.94
C HIS A 213 2.98 -17.68 1.59
N THR A 214 4.07 -18.16 1.00
CA THR A 214 4.55 -17.72 -0.30
C THR A 214 3.71 -18.31 -1.44
N ASP A 215 3.95 -17.85 -2.67
CA ASP A 215 3.28 -18.35 -3.88
C ASP A 215 3.47 -19.87 -4.06
N SER A 216 4.67 -20.39 -3.82
CA SER A 216 4.93 -21.84 -3.80
C SER A 216 4.50 -22.56 -2.51
N GLY A 217 3.84 -21.87 -1.58
CA GLY A 217 3.31 -22.46 -0.35
C GLY A 217 4.33 -22.63 0.78
N LYS A 218 5.48 -21.95 0.74
CA LYS A 218 6.45 -21.96 1.86
C LYS A 218 5.94 -21.08 3.00
N GLU A 219 6.12 -21.54 4.24
CA GLU A 219 5.75 -20.77 5.42
C GLU A 219 6.71 -19.58 5.61
N CYS A 220 6.15 -18.40 5.86
CA CYS A 220 6.92 -17.18 6.06
C CYS A 220 7.67 -17.19 7.41
N GLN A 221 8.88 -16.65 7.41
CA GLN A 221 9.64 -16.27 8.60
C GLN A 221 9.03 -15.02 9.25
N ARG A 222 9.02 -14.95 10.58
CA ARG A 222 8.56 -13.75 11.29
C ARG A 222 9.51 -12.58 11.09
N TRP A 223 8.97 -11.38 10.91
CA TRP A 223 9.74 -10.15 10.76
C TRP A 223 10.55 -9.79 12.01
N ASP A 224 10.06 -10.21 13.19
CA ASP A 224 10.76 -10.08 14.47
C ASP A 224 11.83 -11.17 14.71
N SER A 225 12.02 -12.09 13.76
CA SER A 225 13.05 -13.15 13.80
C SER A 225 14.20 -12.83 12.85
N SER A 226 15.43 -13.21 13.25
CA SER A 226 16.61 -13.18 12.38
C SER A 226 17.06 -14.58 11.94
N LYS A 227 16.13 -15.54 11.91
CA LYS A 227 16.37 -16.94 11.55
C LYS A 227 15.22 -17.50 10.70
N PRO A 228 15.50 -18.37 9.70
CA PRO A 228 16.83 -18.75 9.23
C PRO A 228 17.60 -17.58 8.58
N HIS A 229 16.90 -16.59 8.06
CA HIS A 229 17.49 -15.49 7.30
C HIS A 229 17.65 -14.23 8.15
N ARG A 230 18.82 -13.60 8.10
CA ARG A 230 19.03 -12.27 8.70
C ARG A 230 18.61 -11.20 7.70
N HIS A 231 17.93 -10.16 8.18
CA HIS A 231 17.41 -9.10 7.30
C HIS A 231 17.29 -7.74 8.00
N PRO A 232 17.21 -6.63 7.24
CA PRO A 232 17.11 -5.28 7.79
C PRO A 232 15.70 -4.90 8.27
N TYR A 233 14.64 -5.57 7.78
CA TYR A 233 13.23 -5.22 8.02
C TYR A 233 12.71 -5.68 9.40
N GLN A 234 13.29 -5.13 10.47
CA GLN A 234 12.80 -5.39 11.83
C GLN A 234 11.61 -4.47 12.16
N PRO A 235 10.53 -4.97 12.80
CA PRO A 235 9.35 -4.17 13.12
C PRO A 235 9.67 -2.92 13.95
N LYS A 236 10.62 -3.03 14.90
CA LYS A 236 11.09 -1.90 15.72
C LYS A 236 11.75 -0.78 14.92
N LYS A 237 12.34 -1.09 13.76
CA LYS A 237 12.99 -0.12 12.87
C LYS A 237 12.01 0.48 11.85
N TYR A 238 10.93 -0.23 11.54
CA TYR A 238 9.93 0.17 10.55
C TYR A 238 8.50 -0.03 11.10
N PRO A 239 8.11 0.73 12.15
CA PRO A 239 6.81 0.56 12.82
C PRO A 239 5.63 0.78 11.87
N ASP A 240 5.73 1.76 10.97
CA ASP A 240 4.64 2.15 10.06
C ASP A 240 4.42 1.14 8.92
N LYS A 241 5.38 0.24 8.69
CA LYS A 241 5.29 -0.79 7.63
C LYS A 241 4.39 -1.98 8.02
N GLY A 242 3.90 -2.04 9.26
CA GLY A 242 2.96 -3.09 9.71
C GLY A 242 3.53 -4.50 9.58
N LEU A 243 4.82 -4.66 9.90
CA LEU A 243 5.59 -5.91 9.84
C LEU A 243 5.21 -6.86 11.00
N ASN A 244 3.94 -7.23 11.06
CA ASN A 244 3.38 -8.04 12.13
C ASN A 244 3.58 -9.53 11.83
N ASP A 245 3.93 -10.30 12.86
CA ASP A 245 4.16 -11.75 12.80
C ASP A 245 5.04 -12.15 11.60
N ASN A 246 4.55 -13.04 10.75
CA ASN A 246 5.15 -13.49 9.50
C ASN A 246 4.23 -13.24 8.30
N TYR A 247 3.36 -12.22 8.36
CA TYR A 247 2.47 -11.92 7.24
C TYR A 247 3.24 -11.31 6.07
N CYS A 248 2.79 -11.59 4.85
CA CYS A 248 3.33 -11.02 3.62
C CYS A 248 3.15 -9.50 3.62
N ARG A 249 4.23 -8.76 3.32
CA ARG A 249 4.24 -7.29 3.28
C ARG A 249 5.10 -6.80 2.12
N ASN A 250 4.95 -5.54 1.75
CA ASN A 250 5.81 -4.90 0.75
C ASN A 250 6.50 -3.64 1.32
N PRO A 251 7.51 -3.80 2.20
CA PRO A 251 8.14 -2.67 2.86
C PRO A 251 9.11 -1.86 1.97
N ASP A 252 9.49 -2.42 0.83
CA ASP A 252 10.54 -1.92 -0.07
C ASP A 252 10.08 -1.73 -1.52
N ASN A 253 8.77 -1.57 -1.72
CA ASN A 253 8.17 -1.15 -2.99
C ASN A 253 8.45 -2.10 -4.17
N ARG A 254 8.51 -3.41 -3.89
CA ARG A 254 8.62 -4.47 -4.91
C ARG A 254 7.32 -4.61 -5.70
N LEU A 255 7.34 -5.52 -6.66
CA LEU A 255 6.21 -5.87 -7.52
C LEU A 255 4.92 -6.24 -6.76
N ARG A 256 5.04 -6.99 -5.65
CA ARG A 256 3.91 -7.42 -4.81
C ARG A 256 4.41 -7.81 -3.42
N PRO A 257 3.52 -8.02 -2.43
CA PRO A 257 3.93 -8.42 -1.10
C PRO A 257 4.71 -9.73 -1.11
N TRP A 258 5.66 -9.82 -0.19
CA TRP A 258 6.61 -10.93 -0.07
C TRP A 258 6.92 -11.18 1.41
N CYS A 259 7.62 -12.26 1.69
CA CYS A 259 8.16 -12.53 3.01
C CYS A 259 9.49 -13.29 2.91
N TYR A 260 10.29 -13.22 3.97
CA TYR A 260 11.38 -14.19 4.16
C TYR A 260 10.77 -15.57 4.39
N THR A 261 11.44 -16.65 3.96
CA THR A 261 10.86 -18.00 4.11
C THR A 261 11.54 -18.77 5.24
N LEU A 262 10.90 -19.82 5.76
CA LEU A 262 11.55 -20.76 6.68
C LEU A 262 12.49 -21.76 5.98
N ASP A 263 12.50 -21.81 4.66
CA ASP A 263 13.42 -22.64 3.87
C ASP A 263 14.81 -21.98 3.81
N PRO A 264 15.87 -22.62 4.33
CA PRO A 264 17.23 -22.09 4.27
C PRO A 264 17.75 -21.84 2.84
N GLN A 265 17.20 -22.51 1.83
CA GLN A 265 17.62 -22.35 0.42
C GLN A 265 16.88 -21.22 -0.29
N THR A 266 15.77 -20.75 0.27
CA THR A 266 14.94 -19.70 -0.32
C THR A 266 14.87 -18.50 0.63
N PRO A 267 15.76 -17.50 0.53
CA PRO A 267 15.80 -16.37 1.45
C PRO A 267 14.45 -15.66 1.59
N TRP A 268 13.84 -15.34 0.46
CA TRP A 268 12.54 -14.69 0.38
C TRP A 268 11.83 -15.11 -0.89
N GLU A 269 10.51 -14.95 -0.92
CA GLU A 269 9.68 -15.23 -2.08
C GLU A 269 8.44 -14.35 -2.05
N TYR A 270 7.87 -14.07 -3.22
CA TYR A 270 6.60 -13.37 -3.32
C TYR A 270 5.44 -14.20 -2.79
N CYS A 271 4.40 -13.52 -2.33
CA CYS A 271 3.14 -14.13 -1.94
C CYS A 271 2.10 -13.98 -3.06
N ASN A 272 1.16 -14.92 -3.11
CA ASN A 272 0.03 -14.90 -4.02
C ASN A 272 -1.19 -14.32 -3.30
N ILE A 273 -1.45 -13.04 -3.51
CA ILE A 273 -2.54 -12.28 -2.88
C ILE A 273 -3.46 -11.78 -3.99
N SER A 274 -4.78 -11.89 -3.77
CA SER A 274 -5.78 -11.40 -4.72
C SER A 274 -5.65 -9.90 -4.92
N VAL A 275 -5.73 -9.43 -6.17
CA VAL A 275 -5.85 -8.00 -6.46
C VAL A 275 -7.29 -7.59 -6.20
N CYS A 276 -7.51 -6.42 -5.61
CA CYS A 276 -8.87 -5.92 -5.44
C CYS A 276 -9.50 -5.75 -6.81
N ASP A 277 -10.74 -6.21 -6.97
CA ASP A 277 -11.48 -5.92 -8.19
C ASP A 277 -11.46 -4.40 -8.39
N PRO A 278 -11.11 -3.91 -9.60
CA PRO A 278 -11.28 -2.51 -9.96
C PRO A 278 -12.77 -2.23 -10.12
N GLY A 279 -13.57 -2.45 -9.07
CA GLY A 279 -15.00 -2.23 -9.08
C GLY A 279 -15.26 -0.74 -9.27
N ASN A 280 -15.72 -0.36 -10.46
CA ASN A 280 -16.31 0.93 -10.85
C ASN A 280 -15.64 2.25 -10.43
N ASP A 281 -14.46 2.19 -9.81
CA ASP A 281 -13.75 3.32 -9.19
C ASP A 281 -12.47 3.70 -9.96
N SER A 282 -12.28 3.14 -11.16
CA SER A 282 -11.03 3.26 -11.93
C SER A 282 -11.15 3.96 -13.29
N ASP A 283 -12.29 4.56 -13.60
CA ASP A 283 -12.40 5.39 -14.83
C ASP A 283 -13.34 6.60 -14.71
N VAL A 284 -13.87 6.90 -13.51
CA VAL A 284 -14.85 8.00 -13.34
C VAL A 284 -14.16 9.34 -13.03
N ASP A 285 -12.87 9.36 -12.66
CA ASP A 285 -12.17 10.61 -12.30
C ASP A 285 -10.69 10.69 -12.73
N ALA A 286 -10.36 10.08 -13.86
CA ALA A 286 -9.06 10.27 -14.51
C ALA A 286 -9.04 11.63 -15.21
N THR A 287 -8.12 12.51 -14.81
CA THR A 287 -8.01 13.86 -15.37
C THR A 287 -6.73 14.00 -16.19
N SER A 288 -6.81 14.62 -17.38
CA SER A 288 -5.67 14.77 -18.30
C SER A 288 -5.19 16.21 -18.45
N SER A 289 -6.08 17.19 -18.30
CA SER A 289 -5.80 18.62 -18.45
C SER A 289 -5.47 19.32 -17.14
N CYS A 290 -5.99 18.81 -16.03
CA CYS A 290 -5.84 19.35 -14.68
C CYS A 290 -5.72 18.19 -13.68
N PHE A 291 -5.39 18.45 -12.41
CA PHE A 291 -5.37 17.42 -11.37
C PHE A 291 -6.33 17.75 -10.21
N ARG A 292 -6.98 16.74 -9.63
CA ARG A 292 -7.82 16.86 -8.43
C ARG A 292 -7.06 16.41 -7.19
N GLU A 293 -7.43 16.91 -6.02
CA GLU A 293 -6.79 16.59 -4.74
C GLU A 293 -5.24 16.71 -4.81
N GLN A 294 -4.53 15.61 -4.60
CA GLN A 294 -3.07 15.47 -4.70
C GLN A 294 -2.60 15.10 -6.12
N GLY A 295 -3.51 14.79 -7.04
CA GLY A 295 -3.20 14.42 -8.42
C GLY A 295 -2.73 12.98 -8.61
N GLN A 296 -3.14 12.07 -7.74
CA GLN A 296 -2.84 10.63 -7.90
C GLN A 296 -3.57 10.00 -9.10
N SER A 297 -4.71 10.56 -9.51
CA SER A 297 -5.49 10.19 -10.71
C SER A 297 -5.16 11.05 -11.94
N TYR A 298 -4.07 11.82 -11.90
CA TYR A 298 -3.65 12.61 -13.06
C TYR A 298 -3.00 11.71 -14.11
N HIS A 299 -3.64 11.60 -15.28
CA HIS A 299 -3.23 10.75 -16.40
C HIS A 299 -2.77 11.55 -17.64
N GLY A 300 -2.56 12.86 -17.50
CA GLY A 300 -2.13 13.74 -18.59
C GLY A 300 -0.70 13.49 -19.07
N THR A 301 -0.27 14.29 -20.05
CA THR A 301 0.98 14.08 -20.80
C THR A 301 2.06 15.13 -20.52
N VAL A 302 1.89 15.96 -19.49
CA VAL A 302 2.91 16.94 -19.10
C VAL A 302 4.18 16.20 -18.70
N SER A 303 5.30 16.54 -19.33
CA SER A 303 6.60 15.86 -19.22
C SER A 303 7.78 16.83 -19.08
N VAL A 304 7.48 18.11 -18.86
CA VAL A 304 8.46 19.18 -18.69
C VAL A 304 8.05 20.01 -17.49
N THR A 305 9.02 20.34 -16.64
CA THR A 305 8.83 21.12 -15.42
C THR A 305 8.58 22.60 -15.73
N PRO A 306 8.10 23.42 -14.76
CA PRO A 306 7.95 24.87 -14.95
C PRO A 306 9.24 25.59 -15.33
N SER A 307 10.39 25.05 -14.91
CA SER A 307 11.73 25.58 -15.25
C SER A 307 12.26 25.09 -16.60
N GLY A 308 11.47 24.34 -17.38
CA GLY A 308 11.85 23.82 -18.69
C GLY A 308 12.70 22.55 -18.66
N VAL A 309 12.92 21.93 -17.49
CA VAL A 309 13.69 20.68 -17.37
C VAL A 309 12.81 19.52 -17.79
N THR A 310 13.34 18.62 -18.62
CA THR A 310 12.60 17.45 -19.08
C THR A 310 12.50 16.41 -17.97
N CYS A 311 11.35 15.77 -17.82
CA CYS A 311 11.18 14.66 -16.91
C CYS A 311 11.96 13.43 -17.40
N GLN A 312 12.60 12.73 -16.48
CA GLN A 312 13.16 11.40 -16.70
C GLN A 312 12.03 10.38 -16.86
N ARG A 313 12.21 9.40 -17.75
CA ARG A 313 11.25 8.30 -17.91
C ARG A 313 11.21 7.42 -16.66
N TRP A 314 10.02 6.99 -16.27
CA TRP A 314 9.81 6.13 -15.09
C TRP A 314 10.43 4.74 -15.22
N ASP A 315 10.68 4.27 -16.45
CA ASP A 315 11.40 3.02 -16.70
C ASP A 315 12.92 3.20 -16.83
N SER A 316 13.44 4.44 -16.77
CA SER A 316 14.87 4.73 -16.77
C SER A 316 15.41 4.80 -15.35
N GLN A 317 16.62 4.28 -15.14
CA GLN A 317 17.36 4.38 -13.87
C GLN A 317 18.49 5.43 -13.94
N PHE A 318 18.50 6.26 -14.97
CA PHE A 318 19.48 7.30 -15.21
C PHE A 318 18.80 8.62 -15.66
N PRO A 319 19.26 9.80 -15.19
CA PRO A 319 20.35 10.01 -14.23
C PRO A 319 20.03 9.58 -12.79
N HIS A 320 18.76 9.50 -12.43
CA HIS A 320 18.33 9.21 -11.06
C HIS A 320 17.84 7.77 -10.94
N ASN A 321 18.53 6.94 -10.15
CA ASN A 321 18.03 5.61 -9.78
C ASN A 321 16.85 5.75 -8.80
N HIS A 322 15.78 4.97 -9.00
CA HIS A 322 14.58 4.98 -8.16
C HIS A 322 13.76 3.68 -8.23
N THR A 323 12.89 3.47 -7.24
CA THR A 323 12.03 2.28 -7.10
C THR A 323 10.68 2.38 -7.83
N TYR A 324 10.30 3.58 -8.29
CA TYR A 324 9.04 3.85 -9.02
C TYR A 324 9.03 3.34 -10.46
N SER A 325 9.03 2.01 -10.63
CA SER A 325 8.97 1.36 -11.93
C SER A 325 7.51 1.10 -12.35
N PRO A 326 7.18 1.22 -13.66
CA PRO A 326 5.83 0.93 -14.16
C PRO A 326 5.40 -0.52 -13.94
N GLN A 327 6.36 -1.44 -13.89
CA GLN A 327 6.12 -2.84 -13.60
C GLN A 327 5.66 -3.05 -12.16
N ASN A 328 6.26 -2.33 -11.21
CA ASN A 328 5.88 -2.40 -9.80
C ASN A 328 4.54 -1.70 -9.57
N TYR A 329 4.37 -0.48 -10.10
CA TYR A 329 3.19 0.36 -9.85
C TYR A 329 2.21 0.37 -11.03
N LYS A 330 1.66 -0.79 -11.38
CA LYS A 330 0.74 -0.93 -12.51
C LYS A 330 -0.49 -0.01 -12.43
N CYS A 331 -0.94 0.30 -11.21
CA CYS A 331 -2.10 1.15 -10.96
C CYS A 331 -1.83 2.67 -11.07
N LYS A 332 -0.56 3.12 -11.10
CA LYS A 332 -0.20 4.54 -11.00
C LYS A 332 0.08 5.20 -12.37
N ASP A 333 -0.17 4.49 -13.47
CA ASP A 333 0.06 4.96 -14.84
C ASP A 333 1.42 5.64 -15.05
N LEU A 334 2.50 5.00 -14.60
CA LEU A 334 3.87 5.51 -14.74
C LEU A 334 4.41 5.35 -16.17
N ARG A 335 3.63 5.69 -17.19
CA ARG A 335 4.05 5.58 -18.60
C ARG A 335 4.95 6.76 -19.01
N GLU A 336 5.88 6.47 -19.90
CA GLU A 336 6.84 7.44 -20.46
C GLU A 336 7.54 8.25 -19.36
N ASN A 337 7.60 9.58 -19.51
CA ASN A 337 8.16 10.53 -18.55
C ASN A 337 7.10 11.54 -18.07
N TYR A 338 5.83 11.17 -18.06
CA TYR A 338 4.77 12.10 -17.66
C TYR A 338 4.76 12.32 -16.15
N CYS A 339 4.42 13.53 -15.72
CA CYS A 339 4.26 13.88 -14.31
C CYS A 339 3.19 13.01 -13.66
N ARG A 340 3.51 12.38 -12.53
CA ARG A 340 2.61 11.49 -11.78
C ARG A 340 2.79 11.73 -10.29
N ASN A 341 1.89 11.15 -9.50
CA ASN A 341 2.01 11.19 -8.05
C ASN A 341 1.89 9.78 -7.44
N PRO A 342 2.92 8.93 -7.58
CA PRO A 342 2.86 7.55 -7.10
C PRO A 342 2.87 7.43 -5.57
N ASP A 343 3.43 8.40 -4.86
CA ASP A 343 3.70 8.37 -3.42
C ASP A 343 2.74 9.22 -2.57
N GLY A 344 1.75 9.86 -3.20
CA GLY A 344 0.78 10.70 -2.49
C GLY A 344 1.38 12.02 -1.98
N ALA A 345 2.40 12.54 -2.68
CA ALA A 345 2.91 13.89 -2.47
C ALA A 345 1.81 14.97 -2.67
N GLU A 346 2.12 16.24 -2.38
CA GLU A 346 1.09 17.29 -2.44
C GLU A 346 0.56 17.55 -3.86
N ILE A 347 1.40 17.38 -4.90
CA ILE A 347 1.04 17.57 -6.30
C ILE A 347 1.84 16.60 -7.21
N PRO A 348 1.44 16.40 -8.49
CA PRO A 348 2.20 15.59 -9.43
C PRO A 348 3.64 16.07 -9.62
N TRP A 349 4.56 15.12 -9.75
CA TRP A 349 5.99 15.36 -9.87
C TRP A 349 6.63 14.37 -10.86
N CYS A 350 7.91 14.59 -11.16
CA CYS A 350 8.72 13.65 -11.92
C CYS A 350 10.19 13.70 -11.46
N PHE A 351 10.94 12.62 -11.69
CA PHE A 351 12.39 12.70 -11.72
C PHE A 351 12.82 13.56 -12.91
N THR A 352 13.94 14.28 -12.81
CA THR A 352 14.37 15.17 -13.90
C THR A 352 15.54 14.60 -14.68
N THR A 353 15.74 15.04 -15.91
CA THR A 353 16.94 14.68 -16.69
C THR A 353 18.20 15.43 -16.26
N ASP A 354 18.10 16.41 -15.35
CA ASP A 354 19.25 17.13 -14.79
C ASP A 354 19.84 16.31 -13.62
N PRO A 355 21.12 15.88 -13.70
CA PRO A 355 21.80 15.18 -12.61
C PRO A 355 21.86 15.97 -11.29
N ASN A 356 21.78 17.30 -11.33
CA ASN A 356 21.83 18.17 -10.15
C ASN A 356 20.44 18.42 -9.53
N GLN A 357 19.37 18.09 -10.24
CA GLN A 357 17.99 18.22 -9.76
C GLN A 357 17.31 16.86 -9.77
N ARG A 358 17.29 16.16 -8.63
CA ARG A 358 16.73 14.81 -8.57
C ARG A 358 15.25 14.74 -8.95
N LEU A 359 14.45 15.66 -8.42
CA LEU A 359 13.00 15.67 -8.52
C LEU A 359 12.53 17.10 -8.75
N ALA A 360 11.43 17.25 -9.48
CA ALA A 360 10.73 18.51 -9.63
C ALA A 360 9.21 18.32 -9.61
N PHE A 361 8.51 19.30 -9.01
CA PHE A 361 7.06 19.35 -8.98
C PHE A 361 6.50 19.98 -10.26
N CYS A 362 5.46 19.38 -10.83
CA CYS A 362 4.84 19.83 -12.07
C CYS A 362 3.73 20.85 -11.78
N THR A 363 4.11 22.02 -11.26
CA THR A 363 3.17 23.12 -10.92
C THR A 363 2.52 23.77 -12.15
N ASN A 364 2.98 23.42 -13.35
CA ASN A 364 2.38 23.80 -14.62
C ASN A 364 1.09 23.04 -14.93
N ILE A 365 0.77 21.98 -14.18
CA ILE A 365 -0.53 21.31 -14.26
C ILE A 365 -1.53 22.10 -13.40
N PRO A 366 -2.64 22.61 -13.94
CA PRO A 366 -3.64 23.31 -13.15
C PRO A 366 -4.41 22.34 -12.24
N ARG A 367 -4.90 22.82 -11.10
CA ARG A 367 -5.92 22.08 -10.33
C ARG A 367 -7.25 22.16 -11.06
N CYS A 368 -7.99 21.06 -11.09
CA CYS A 368 -9.32 21.09 -11.69
C CYS A 368 -10.20 22.03 -10.88
N GLU A 369 -11.00 22.82 -11.58
CA GLU A 369 -12.06 23.62 -10.98
C GLU A 369 -12.98 22.62 -10.25
N THR A 370 -12.95 22.62 -8.91
CA THR A 370 -14.12 22.19 -8.16
C THR A 370 -15.27 23.04 -8.67
N GLU A 371 -16.45 22.47 -8.88
CA GLU A 371 -17.69 23.24 -8.98
C GLU A 371 -17.93 23.95 -7.64
N ASN A 372 -17.09 24.94 -7.33
CA ASN A 372 -17.42 26.01 -6.44
C ASN A 372 -18.33 26.89 -7.28
N ILE A 373 -19.62 26.86 -6.94
CA ILE A 373 -20.59 27.89 -7.27
C ILE A 373 -19.86 29.23 -7.42
N ASP A 374 -19.99 29.85 -8.59
CA ASP A 374 -19.51 31.19 -8.90
C ASP A 374 -19.90 32.17 -7.79
N THR A 375 -19.06 32.28 -6.77
CA THR A 375 -18.84 33.55 -6.08
C THR A 375 -17.62 34.13 -6.78
N GLU A 376 -17.84 35.10 -7.68
CA GLU A 376 -16.75 35.90 -8.23
C GLU A 376 -15.78 36.27 -7.09
N ASP A 377 -14.53 35.82 -7.19
CA ASP A 377 -13.48 36.06 -6.18
C ASP A 377 -13.11 37.56 -6.23
N CYS A 378 -13.83 38.36 -5.44
CA CYS A 378 -13.78 39.80 -5.40
C CYS A 378 -13.42 40.29 -3.98
N TYR A 379 -12.94 41.53 -3.86
CA TYR A 379 -12.63 42.12 -2.56
C TYR A 379 -13.53 43.33 -2.26
N GLU A 380 -13.92 43.47 -1.00
CA GLU A 380 -14.65 44.63 -0.50
C GLU A 380 -13.66 45.72 -0.03
N ASP A 381 -14.03 46.98 -0.22
CA ASP A 381 -13.24 48.17 0.15
C ASP A 381 -11.80 48.16 -0.41
N ASN A 382 -10.80 48.09 0.47
CA ASN A 382 -9.38 47.91 0.13
C ASN A 382 -8.93 46.44 0.18
N GLY A 383 -9.79 45.50 0.59
CA GLY A 383 -9.45 44.08 0.65
C GLY A 383 -8.67 43.67 1.88
N GLY A 384 -8.69 44.46 2.96
CA GLY A 384 -8.07 44.11 4.24
C GLY A 384 -8.56 42.77 4.81
N ASN A 385 -9.84 42.42 4.55
CA ASN A 385 -10.45 41.16 4.99
C ASN A 385 -10.54 40.11 3.86
N TYR A 386 -9.86 40.33 2.73
CA TYR A 386 -9.89 39.39 1.61
C TYR A 386 -9.23 38.07 2.00
N THR A 387 -10.00 36.99 1.99
CA THR A 387 -9.56 35.63 2.37
C THR A 387 -9.61 34.62 1.21
N GLY A 388 -9.81 35.10 -0.02
CA GLY A 388 -9.89 34.26 -1.21
C GLY A 388 -8.59 33.53 -1.57
N ASN A 389 -8.65 32.73 -2.63
CA ASN A 389 -7.62 31.73 -2.96
C ASN A 389 -6.67 32.15 -4.08
N LEU A 390 -6.71 33.41 -4.52
CA LEU A 390 -5.82 33.93 -5.55
C LEU A 390 -4.35 33.90 -5.10
N SER A 391 -3.45 33.40 -5.94
CA SER A 391 -2.01 33.27 -5.66
C SER A 391 -1.12 33.72 -6.83
N LYS A 392 -1.63 34.64 -7.66
CA LYS A 392 -0.90 35.25 -8.78
C LYS A 392 -1.08 36.76 -8.78
N THR A 393 -0.01 37.48 -9.11
CA THR A 393 -0.04 38.93 -9.23
C THR A 393 -0.72 39.35 -10.53
N ARG A 394 -1.02 40.64 -10.66
CA ARG A 394 -1.61 41.25 -11.86
C ARG A 394 -0.73 41.15 -13.09
N SER A 395 0.58 41.03 -12.87
CA SER A 395 1.57 40.79 -13.91
C SER A 395 1.70 39.31 -14.26
N GLY A 396 0.90 38.43 -13.64
CA GLY A 396 0.89 36.99 -13.88
C GLY A 396 1.97 36.22 -13.11
N ILE A 397 2.71 36.89 -12.22
CA ILE A 397 3.82 36.29 -11.48
C ILE A 397 3.27 35.50 -10.28
N PRO A 398 3.73 34.26 -10.03
CA PRO A 398 3.29 33.48 -8.88
C PRO A 398 3.71 34.13 -7.56
N CYS A 399 2.78 34.15 -6.61
CA CYS A 399 3.05 34.62 -5.25
C CYS A 399 4.00 33.67 -4.52
N GLY A 400 4.94 34.24 -3.76
CA GLY A 400 5.80 33.57 -2.79
C GLY A 400 5.10 33.38 -1.43
N LEU A 401 5.65 32.49 -0.60
CA LEU A 401 5.11 32.20 0.73
C LEU A 401 5.30 33.40 1.68
N TRP A 402 4.24 33.81 2.36
CA TRP A 402 4.30 34.90 3.34
C TRP A 402 5.31 34.63 4.46
N ALA A 403 5.37 33.37 4.92
CA ALA A 403 6.29 32.92 5.97
C ALA A 403 7.77 33.19 5.68
N ASN A 404 8.17 33.27 4.40
CA ASN A 404 9.55 33.52 4.01
C ASN A 404 9.95 35.00 4.13
N HIS A 405 8.96 35.90 4.25
CA HIS A 405 9.17 37.35 4.23
C HIS A 405 8.69 38.06 5.51
N SER A 406 8.06 37.34 6.45
CA SER A 406 7.65 37.88 7.75
C SER A 406 8.81 37.93 8.74
N ASN A 407 9.29 39.14 9.05
CA ASN A 407 10.12 39.37 10.25
C ASN A 407 9.21 39.49 11.50
N SER A 408 9.68 38.95 12.62
CA SER A 408 8.99 38.86 13.90
C SER A 408 8.31 40.17 14.32
N GLY A 409 6.97 40.19 14.39
CA GLY A 409 6.26 41.29 15.08
C GLY A 409 4.82 41.57 14.65
N GLU A 410 4.32 41.04 13.53
CA GLU A 410 2.99 41.40 13.02
C GLU A 410 2.01 40.21 13.06
N SER A 411 0.80 40.46 13.58
CA SER A 411 -0.18 39.45 13.94
C SER A 411 -0.55 38.54 12.77
N SER A 412 -0.22 37.26 12.90
CA SER A 412 -0.23 36.22 11.85
C SER A 412 -1.62 35.66 11.54
N VAL A 413 -2.67 36.46 11.62
CA VAL A 413 -4.04 35.99 11.40
C VAL A 413 -4.44 36.29 9.96
N GLY A 414 -4.48 35.24 9.10
CA GLY A 414 -4.95 35.32 7.72
C GLY A 414 -3.88 35.31 6.61
N LEU A 415 -2.58 35.34 6.96
CA LEU A 415 -1.45 35.25 6.02
C LEU A 415 -1.03 33.79 5.77
N GLU A 416 -1.97 32.96 5.33
CA GLU A 416 -1.70 31.55 5.05
C GLU A 416 -1.12 31.34 3.65
N ARG A 417 -0.15 30.43 3.54
CA ARG A 417 0.44 29.96 2.27
C ARG A 417 1.03 31.12 1.44
N ASN A 418 0.71 31.18 0.15
CA ASN A 418 1.16 32.19 -0.82
C ASN A 418 -0.03 32.93 -1.46
N LEU A 419 -1.07 33.21 -0.67
CA LEU A 419 -2.32 33.81 -1.17
C LEU A 419 -2.25 35.34 -1.18
N CYS A 420 -2.93 36.01 -2.10
CA CYS A 420 -3.04 37.47 -2.11
C CYS A 420 -3.74 37.98 -0.85
N ARG A 421 -3.16 38.94 -0.15
CA ARG A 421 -3.69 39.53 1.08
C ARG A 421 -3.42 41.03 1.13
N ASN A 422 -4.13 41.75 1.99
CA ASN A 422 -3.85 43.17 2.22
C ASN A 422 -3.67 43.47 3.72
N PRO A 423 -2.62 42.92 4.36
CA PRO A 423 -2.42 43.04 5.80
C PRO A 423 -2.16 44.49 6.26
N ASP A 424 -1.56 45.31 5.40
CA ASP A 424 -1.20 46.72 5.61
C ASP A 424 -2.34 47.70 5.25
N GLN A 425 -3.52 47.18 4.88
CA GLN A 425 -4.68 47.96 4.46
C GLN A 425 -4.37 48.95 3.32
N ASP A 426 -3.43 48.58 2.43
CA ASP A 426 -3.04 49.40 1.29
C ASP A 426 -4.25 49.74 0.42
N LYS A 427 -4.38 51.02 0.06
CA LYS A 427 -5.53 51.55 -0.68
C LYS A 427 -5.68 50.97 -2.09
N HIS A 428 -4.63 50.39 -2.67
CA HIS A 428 -4.65 49.85 -4.03
C HIS A 428 -5.12 48.39 -4.09
N GLY A 429 -5.24 47.71 -2.96
CA GLY A 429 -5.85 46.38 -2.88
C GLY A 429 -4.88 45.28 -2.46
N PRO A 430 -5.34 44.01 -2.46
CA PRO A 430 -4.52 42.87 -2.08
C PRO A 430 -3.30 42.67 -2.98
N TRP A 431 -2.19 42.27 -2.37
CA TRP A 431 -0.91 42.05 -2.99
C TRP A 431 -0.25 40.79 -2.43
N CYS A 432 0.89 40.40 -2.99
CA CYS A 432 1.73 39.35 -2.44
C CYS A 432 3.20 39.56 -2.80
N HIS A 433 4.10 38.95 -2.02
CA HIS A 433 5.50 38.79 -2.45
C HIS A 433 5.56 37.93 -3.69
N THR A 434 6.46 38.23 -4.63
CA THR A 434 6.60 37.42 -5.84
C THR A 434 7.75 36.44 -5.72
N THR A 435 7.72 35.42 -6.57
CA THR A 435 8.80 34.44 -6.71
C THR A 435 9.96 34.94 -7.58
N ASP A 436 9.82 36.09 -8.23
CA ASP A 436 10.86 36.73 -9.05
C ASP A 436 11.73 37.67 -8.18
N PRO A 437 13.06 37.45 -8.07
CA PRO A 437 13.96 38.32 -7.31
C PRO A 437 13.99 39.77 -7.80
N SER A 438 13.60 40.03 -9.05
CA SER A 438 13.58 41.35 -9.68
C SER A 438 12.35 42.17 -9.27
N ILE A 439 11.29 41.51 -8.81
CA ILE A 439 10.01 42.11 -8.42
C ILE A 439 9.66 41.59 -7.02
N PRO A 440 10.14 42.22 -5.93
CA PRO A 440 10.01 41.67 -4.58
C PRO A 440 8.55 41.52 -4.11
N TRP A 441 7.61 42.28 -4.69
CA TRP A 441 6.17 42.18 -4.46
C TRP A 441 5.41 42.82 -5.64
N ASP A 442 4.17 42.41 -5.88
CA ASP A 442 3.27 43.04 -6.87
C ASP A 442 1.80 42.83 -6.44
N TYR A 443 0.92 43.71 -6.92
CA TYR A 443 -0.51 43.67 -6.61
C TYR A 443 -1.20 42.51 -7.31
N CYS A 444 -2.28 42.00 -6.74
CA CYS A 444 -3.07 40.94 -7.34
C CYS A 444 -4.19 41.50 -8.22
N LYS A 445 -4.49 40.82 -9.34
CA LYS A 445 -5.57 41.23 -10.25
C LYS A 445 -6.92 40.73 -9.71
N LEU A 446 -7.49 41.50 -8.79
CA LEU A 446 -8.82 41.27 -8.24
C LEU A 446 -9.75 42.41 -8.65
N LYS A 447 -11.03 42.09 -8.81
CA LYS A 447 -12.09 43.09 -8.99
C LYS A 447 -12.70 43.43 -7.63
N ARG A 448 -13.24 44.64 -7.50
CA ARG A 448 -14.10 44.97 -6.36
C ARG A 448 -15.45 44.27 -6.54
N CYS A 449 -16.04 43.80 -5.45
CA CYS A 449 -17.36 43.18 -5.50
C CYS A 449 -18.40 44.18 -6.00
N ASP A 450 -19.09 43.85 -7.10
CA ASP A 450 -20.17 44.68 -7.63
C ASP A 450 -21.39 44.56 -6.71
N LYS A 451 -21.66 45.59 -5.91
CA LYS A 451 -22.94 45.71 -5.21
C LYS A 451 -24.01 46.08 -6.24
N SER A 452 -24.61 45.08 -6.90
CA SER A 452 -25.76 45.33 -7.76
C SER A 452 -27.06 44.74 -7.20
N PRO A 453 -28.19 45.48 -7.26
CA PRO A 453 -29.48 45.02 -6.78
C PRO A 453 -30.15 44.06 -7.77
N ASN A 454 -30.96 43.16 -7.21
CA ASN A 454 -31.92 42.26 -7.89
C ASN A 454 -32.39 42.73 -9.27
N ILE A 455 -32.06 41.99 -10.35
CA ILE A 455 -32.94 41.86 -11.52
C ILE A 455 -32.85 40.44 -12.08
N SER A 456 -34.04 39.89 -12.33
CA SER A 456 -34.37 38.56 -12.83
C SER A 456 -33.62 38.15 -14.10
N ALA A 457 -33.24 36.88 -14.14
CA ALA A 457 -32.78 36.16 -15.31
C ALA A 457 -33.75 36.26 -16.49
N HIS A 458 -33.24 36.69 -17.65
CA HIS A 458 -33.73 36.29 -18.97
C HIS A 458 -32.52 36.09 -19.90
N PRO A 459 -32.38 34.92 -20.56
CA PRO A 459 -31.23 34.66 -21.42
C PRO A 459 -31.47 35.28 -22.81
N ARG A 460 -30.51 36.06 -23.29
CA ARG A 460 -30.38 36.36 -24.72
C ARG A 460 -28.96 36.11 -25.19
N SER A 461 -28.91 35.29 -26.23
CA SER A 461 -27.78 34.86 -27.04
C SER A 461 -26.97 36.02 -27.62
N ILE A 462 -25.64 35.95 -27.50
CA ILE A 462 -24.72 36.55 -28.47
C ILE A 462 -23.63 35.54 -28.80
N SER A 463 -23.44 35.35 -30.10
CA SER A 463 -22.54 34.43 -30.80
C SER A 463 -21.13 34.98 -31.02
N LEU A 464 -20.20 34.06 -31.31
CA LEU A 464 -18.83 34.19 -31.85
C LEU A 464 -17.75 34.53 -30.80
N VAL A 465 -16.61 33.82 -30.69
CA VAL A 465 -15.68 33.40 -31.75
C VAL A 465 -14.97 32.09 -31.37
N SER A 466 -14.93 31.15 -32.30
CA SER A 466 -14.08 29.96 -32.28
C SER A 466 -12.60 30.30 -32.51
N LYS A 467 -11.71 29.86 -31.61
CA LYS A 467 -10.29 29.48 -31.79
C LYS A 467 -9.82 28.95 -30.43
N THR A 468 -9.33 27.72 -30.28
CA THR A 468 -8.08 27.24 -30.89
C THR A 468 -8.07 25.72 -30.85
N SER A 469 -7.86 25.09 -32.01
CA SER A 469 -7.58 23.66 -32.15
C SER A 469 -6.13 23.41 -31.71
N CYS A 470 -5.92 22.61 -30.66
CA CYS A 470 -4.58 22.16 -30.29
C CYS A 470 -4.03 21.20 -31.35
N PHE A 471 -2.98 21.65 -32.04
CA PHE A 471 -2.17 20.83 -32.93
C PHE A 471 -1.38 19.79 -32.14
N ILE A 472 -1.55 18.52 -32.49
CA ILE A 472 -0.72 17.41 -32.01
C ILE A 472 0.60 17.44 -32.79
N HIS A 473 1.73 17.76 -32.13
CA HIS A 473 3.04 17.46 -32.69
C HIS A 473 3.32 15.96 -32.53
N LYS A 474 3.01 15.16 -33.55
CA LYS A 474 3.65 13.84 -33.73
C LYS A 474 4.98 14.07 -34.43
N THR A 475 6.08 14.08 -33.69
CA THR A 475 7.42 14.04 -34.28
C THR A 475 7.79 12.60 -34.61
N THR A 476 7.34 12.11 -35.77
CA THR A 476 8.00 10.98 -36.42
C THR A 476 9.23 11.48 -37.16
N ARG A 477 10.37 10.81 -36.98
CA ARG A 477 11.62 11.07 -37.72
C ARG A 477 11.38 10.86 -39.22
N ILE A 478 11.31 11.94 -40.00
CA ILE A 478 11.26 11.87 -41.47
C ILE A 478 12.70 11.91 -41.99
N VAL A 479 13.15 10.82 -42.62
CA VAL A 479 14.42 10.81 -43.37
C VAL A 479 14.15 11.36 -44.77
N GLY A 480 14.80 12.47 -45.13
CA GLY A 480 14.64 13.12 -46.44
C GLY A 480 13.92 14.48 -46.45
N GLY A 481 13.45 14.98 -45.30
CA GLY A 481 12.77 16.28 -45.20
C GLY A 481 11.34 16.29 -45.77
N ALA A 482 10.68 17.44 -45.76
CA ALA A 482 9.31 17.63 -46.26
C ALA A 482 9.26 18.77 -47.29
N GLN A 483 8.41 18.63 -48.31
CA GLN A 483 8.25 19.61 -49.38
C GLN A 483 7.49 20.85 -48.86
N VAL A 484 8.08 22.04 -49.04
CA VAL A 484 7.44 23.30 -48.65
C VAL A 484 6.43 23.70 -49.73
N HIS A 485 5.14 23.65 -49.41
CA HIS A 485 4.06 23.89 -50.38
C HIS A 485 3.71 25.37 -50.59
N LYS A 486 4.21 26.29 -49.74
CA LYS A 486 3.95 27.75 -49.87
C LYS A 486 5.21 28.55 -49.56
N ALA A 487 5.56 29.48 -50.47
CA ALA A 487 6.75 30.33 -50.37
C ALA A 487 6.76 31.31 -49.18
N LYS A 488 5.66 31.46 -48.44
CA LYS A 488 5.60 32.35 -47.26
C LYS A 488 6.38 31.84 -46.04
N ASP A 489 6.70 30.55 -45.98
CA ASP A 489 7.42 29.96 -44.83
C ASP A 489 8.95 29.92 -45.01
N GLY A 490 9.48 30.53 -46.09
CA GLY A 490 10.90 30.53 -46.45
C GLY A 490 11.39 31.88 -46.96
N SER A 491 11.08 32.98 -46.26
CA SER A 491 11.27 34.38 -46.67
C SER A 491 12.72 34.84 -46.95
N TRP A 492 13.70 33.93 -46.96
CA TRP A 492 15.12 34.21 -47.17
C TRP A 492 15.83 33.13 -48.04
N VAL A 493 15.08 32.22 -48.67
CA VAL A 493 15.68 31.21 -49.58
C VAL A 493 16.06 31.87 -50.92
N VAL A 494 17.34 31.79 -51.28
CA VAL A 494 17.88 32.30 -52.55
C VAL A 494 18.37 31.13 -53.40
N SER A 495 17.99 31.09 -54.68
CA SER A 495 18.50 30.11 -55.65
C SER A 495 19.52 30.80 -56.56
N ILE A 496 20.78 30.36 -56.51
CA ILE A 496 21.84 30.86 -57.38
C ILE A 496 21.79 30.09 -58.69
N GLN A 497 21.61 30.78 -59.82
CA GLN A 497 21.63 30.19 -61.16
C GLN A 497 22.87 30.69 -61.93
N LYS A 498 23.52 29.79 -62.66
CA LYS A 498 24.66 30.11 -63.53
C LYS A 498 24.12 30.61 -64.87
N GLY A 499 24.47 31.84 -65.26
CA GLY A 499 24.09 32.40 -66.55
C GLY A 499 24.63 31.57 -67.71
N VAL A 500 23.77 31.22 -68.66
CA VAL A 500 24.15 30.49 -69.88
C VAL A 500 24.92 31.46 -70.77
N GLY A 501 26.23 31.30 -70.85
CA GLY A 501 27.06 31.98 -71.85
C GLY A 501 26.70 31.45 -73.23
N TYR A 502 26.22 32.33 -74.11
CA TYR A 502 26.13 32.02 -75.53
C TYR A 502 27.55 31.84 -76.06
N SER A 503 27.91 30.60 -76.40
CA SER A 503 29.08 30.29 -77.23
C SER A 503 28.71 30.64 -78.67
N THR A 504 29.30 31.72 -79.17
CA THR A 504 29.49 31.94 -80.60
C THR A 504 30.75 31.19 -81.01
N ASP A 505 30.61 30.08 -81.70
CA ASP A 505 31.70 29.54 -82.51
C ASP A 505 31.32 29.66 -83.98
N CYS A 506 32.08 30.53 -84.67
CA CYS A 506 32.15 30.65 -86.11
C CYS A 506 32.97 29.48 -86.68
N LEU A 507 32.36 28.68 -87.55
CA LEU A 507 32.77 28.37 -88.93
C LEU A 507 31.93 27.22 -89.49
#